data_AF-A0A443S154-F1
#
_entry.id   AF-A0A443S154-F1
#
_cell.length_a   1.000
_cell.length_b   1.000
_cell.length_c   1.000
_cell.angle_alpha   90.00
_cell.angle_beta   90.00
_cell.angle_gamma   90.00
#
_symmetry.space_group_name_H-M   'P 1'
#
loop_
_entity.id
_entity.type
_entity.pdbx_description
1 polymer ?
#
loop_
_entity_poly.entity_id
_entity_poly.type
_entity_poly.pdbx_seq_one_letter_code
_entity_poly.pdbx_strand_id
1 'polypeptide(L)'
;MGEITDHFISLFYSTKIQQRLSAGLFLKELQSQMNLIENGKKFDAIRIYSTHDVVMAGILKSLGSYNELQPPYGSTIIFEFWSKQKQKKDYVQLYYLNETTTEIPYLLHVGGCGNDEFCSFENFKNNIEKLIPHDLENECSQRVL
;
A
#
# COMPACT_ATOMS: atom_id res chain seq x y z
N MET A 1 15.97 -10.55 -19.88
CA MET A 1 14.67 -9.89 -20.16
C MET A 1 13.97 -9.46 -18.87
N GLY A 2 13.93 -10.31 -17.82
CA GLY A 2 13.35 -9.98 -16.51
C GLY A 2 13.92 -8.72 -15.87
N GLU A 3 15.24 -8.65 -15.69
CA GLU A 3 15.90 -7.50 -15.02
C GLU A 3 15.61 -6.13 -15.65
N ILE A 4 15.51 -6.05 -16.98
CA ILE A 4 15.15 -4.80 -17.67
C ILE A 4 13.70 -4.41 -17.34
N THR A 5 12.81 -5.40 -17.28
CA THR A 5 11.38 -5.19 -16.95
C THR A 5 11.24 -4.74 -15.50
N ASP A 6 11.94 -5.39 -14.57
CA ASP A 6 11.99 -5.02 -13.16
C ASP A 6 12.42 -3.56 -12.97
N HIS A 7 13.52 -3.17 -13.64
CA HIS A 7 14.00 -1.81 -13.59
C HIS A 7 13.02 -0.81 -14.21
N PHE A 8 12.42 -1.16 -15.35
CA PHE A 8 11.43 -0.33 -16.03
C PHE A 8 10.20 -0.06 -15.15
N ILE A 9 9.68 -1.08 -14.46
CA ILE A 9 8.58 -0.93 -13.51
C ILE A 9 8.97 -0.04 -12.34
N SER A 10 10.17 -0.24 -11.76
CA SER A 10 10.66 0.58 -10.65
C SER A 10 10.78 2.07 -11.02
N LEU A 11 11.18 2.38 -12.25
CA LEU A 11 11.31 3.76 -12.74
C LEU A 11 9.99 4.53 -12.76
N PHE A 12 8.86 3.87 -13.02
CA PHE A 12 7.53 4.52 -13.01
C PHE A 12 7.12 5.06 -11.65
N TYR A 13 7.76 4.62 -10.58
CA TYR A 13 7.42 4.98 -9.20
C TYR A 13 8.61 5.55 -8.42
N SER A 14 9.63 6.02 -9.14
CA SER A 14 10.88 6.53 -8.57
C SER A 14 10.72 7.87 -7.85
N THR A 15 9.76 8.69 -8.29
CA THR A 15 9.49 10.01 -7.72
C THR A 15 8.25 10.01 -6.84
N LYS A 16 8.20 10.94 -5.88
CA LYS A 16 7.03 11.09 -5.01
C LYS A 16 5.76 11.48 -5.77
N ILE A 17 5.86 12.29 -6.82
CA ILE A 17 4.70 12.66 -7.65
C ILE A 17 4.14 11.44 -8.38
N GLN A 18 5.01 10.58 -8.93
CA GLN A 18 4.57 9.34 -9.55
C GLN A 18 3.85 8.42 -8.57
N GLN A 19 4.41 8.22 -7.37
CA GLN A 19 3.78 7.41 -6.31
C GLN A 19 2.42 7.98 -5.88
N ARG A 20 2.32 9.31 -5.74
CA ARG A 20 1.07 10.01 -5.42
C ARG A 20 0.00 9.79 -6.48
N LEU A 21 0.36 9.95 -7.75
CA LEU A 21 -0.58 9.85 -8.87
C LEU A 21 -0.90 8.40 -9.26
N SER A 22 -0.11 7.42 -8.82
CA SER A 22 -0.37 5.99 -9.08
C SER A 22 -1.09 5.30 -7.93
N ALA A 23 -0.47 5.22 -6.75
CA ALA A 23 -1.00 4.48 -5.61
C ALA A 23 -1.91 5.34 -4.72
N GLY A 24 -1.81 6.67 -4.79
CA GLY A 24 -2.47 7.57 -3.85
C GLY A 24 -3.98 7.44 -3.78
N LEU A 25 -4.67 7.18 -4.90
CA LEU A 25 -6.12 6.96 -4.90
C LEU A 25 -6.52 5.67 -4.18
N PHE A 26 -5.76 4.59 -4.38
CA PHE A 26 -5.96 3.34 -3.65
C PHE A 26 -5.68 3.53 -2.16
N LEU A 27 -4.60 4.23 -1.79
CA LEU A 27 -4.28 4.52 -0.40
C LEU A 27 -5.35 5.37 0.28
N LYS A 28 -5.97 6.31 -0.45
CA LYS A 28 -7.13 7.10 0.03
C LYS A 28 -8.34 6.22 0.32
N GLU A 29 -8.64 5.29 -0.58
CA GLU A 29 -9.71 4.31 -0.40
C GLU A 29 -9.42 3.42 0.82
N LEU A 30 -8.22 2.84 0.90
CA LEU A 30 -7.78 2.03 2.04
C LEU A 30 -7.92 2.78 3.38
N GLN A 31 -7.47 4.03 3.43
CA GLN A 31 -7.60 4.89 4.60
C GLN A 31 -9.06 5.11 4.98
N SER A 32 -9.93 5.42 4.01
CA SER A 32 -11.37 5.58 4.21
C SER A 32 -11.98 4.33 4.86
N GLN A 33 -11.61 3.16 4.35
CA GLN A 33 -12.11 1.90 4.86
C GLN A 33 -11.61 1.56 6.27
N MET A 34 -10.34 1.80 6.56
CA MET A 34 -9.81 1.63 7.92
C MET A 34 -10.42 2.62 8.92
N ASN A 35 -10.71 3.87 8.51
CA ASN A 35 -11.42 4.82 9.35
C ASN A 35 -12.85 4.36 9.70
N LEU A 36 -13.55 3.62 8.83
CA LEU A 36 -14.85 3.05 9.19
C LEU A 36 -14.73 2.06 10.35
N ILE A 37 -13.68 1.23 10.33
CA ILE A 37 -13.38 0.23 11.36
C ILE A 37 -13.05 0.92 12.69
N GLU A 38 -12.11 1.85 12.68
CA GLU A 38 -11.70 2.63 13.87
C GLU A 38 -12.90 3.34 14.54
N ASN A 39 -13.80 3.90 13.74
CA ASN A 39 -14.97 4.63 14.23
C ASN A 39 -16.17 3.72 14.58
N GLY A 40 -16.01 2.40 14.53
CA GLY A 40 -17.08 1.44 14.82
C GLY A 40 -18.30 1.58 13.90
N LYS A 41 -18.09 2.11 12.68
CA LYS A 41 -19.15 2.21 11.66
C LYS A 41 -19.32 0.86 10.98
N LYS A 42 -20.42 0.67 10.24
CA LYS A 42 -20.62 -0.55 9.43
C LYS A 42 -19.50 -0.66 8.39
N PHE A 43 -18.85 -1.82 8.32
CA PHE A 43 -17.79 -2.13 7.36
C PHE A 43 -17.91 -3.58 6.86
N ASP A 44 -17.27 -3.87 5.74
CA ASP A 44 -17.13 -5.23 5.22
C ASP A 44 -15.81 -5.81 5.75
N ALA A 45 -15.86 -6.98 6.37
CA ALA A 45 -14.68 -7.60 6.99
C ALA A 45 -13.60 -7.98 5.98
N ILE A 46 -13.98 -8.27 4.73
CA ILE A 46 -13.08 -8.63 3.64
C ILE A 46 -13.43 -7.78 2.43
N ARG A 47 -12.41 -7.20 1.80
CA ARG A 47 -12.51 -6.54 0.49
C ARG A 47 -11.40 -7.02 -0.41
N ILE A 48 -11.75 -7.28 -1.65
CA ILE A 48 -10.83 -7.83 -2.66
C ILE A 48 -10.77 -6.83 -3.81
N TYR A 49 -9.56 -6.37 -4.12
CA TYR A 49 -9.28 -5.48 -5.24
C TYR A 49 -8.46 -6.25 -6.27
N SER A 50 -9.06 -6.52 -7.43
CA SER A 50 -8.36 -7.14 -8.55
C SER A 50 -7.65 -6.07 -9.37
N THR A 51 -6.36 -6.28 -9.68
CA THR A 51 -5.52 -5.32 -10.39
C THR A 51 -4.36 -6.02 -11.11
N HIS A 52 -3.44 -5.22 -11.65
CA HIS A 52 -2.24 -5.68 -12.35
C HIS A 52 -0.98 -5.52 -11.49
N ASP A 53 0.03 -6.33 -11.81
CA ASP A 53 1.38 -6.32 -11.24
C ASP A 53 2.00 -4.92 -11.15
N VAL A 54 1.85 -4.09 -12.20
CA VAL A 54 2.37 -2.72 -12.21
C VAL A 54 1.75 -1.86 -11.11
N VAL A 55 0.47 -2.04 -10.80
CA VAL A 55 -0.22 -1.30 -9.73
C VAL A 55 0.25 -1.79 -8.36
N MET A 56 0.41 -3.10 -8.20
CA MET A 56 0.96 -3.71 -6.99
C MET A 56 2.37 -3.19 -6.69
N ALA A 57 3.25 -3.13 -7.71
CA ALA A 57 4.58 -2.56 -7.58
C ALA A 57 4.52 -1.08 -7.14
N GLY A 58 3.61 -0.29 -7.71
CA GLY A 58 3.39 1.10 -7.31
C GLY A 58 2.96 1.23 -5.84
N ILE A 59 2.04 0.39 -5.38
CA ILE A 59 1.60 0.35 -3.97
C ILE A 59 2.76 -0.03 -3.05
N LEU A 60 3.47 -1.11 -3.35
CA LEU A 60 4.62 -1.57 -2.55
C LEU A 60 5.73 -0.52 -2.50
N LYS A 61 6.04 0.15 -3.63
CA LYS A 61 7.09 1.17 -3.69
C LYS A 61 6.69 2.38 -2.84
N SER A 62 5.44 2.80 -2.96
CA SER A 62 4.86 3.91 -2.19
C SER A 62 4.89 3.64 -0.68
N LEU A 63 4.68 2.39 -0.27
CA LEU A 63 4.76 1.96 1.12
C LEU A 63 6.18 1.66 1.60
N GLY A 64 7.20 1.76 0.73
CA GLY A 64 8.60 1.48 1.07
C GLY A 64 8.92 0.00 1.25
N SER A 65 8.06 -0.91 0.79
CA SER A 65 8.18 -2.37 0.96
C SER A 65 8.49 -3.10 -0.35
N TYR A 66 8.78 -2.38 -1.44
CA TYR A 66 9.04 -2.98 -2.74
C TYR A 66 10.45 -3.57 -2.82
N ASN A 67 10.53 -4.82 -3.26
CA ASN A 67 11.78 -5.56 -3.43
C ASN A 67 12.44 -5.37 -4.80
N GLU A 68 11.93 -4.44 -5.61
CA GLU A 68 12.43 -4.14 -6.97
C GLU A 68 12.27 -5.27 -7.99
N LEU A 69 11.44 -6.27 -7.68
CA LEU A 69 11.09 -7.34 -8.60
C LEU A 69 9.65 -7.17 -9.08
N GLN A 70 9.38 -7.58 -10.31
CA GLN A 70 8.03 -7.64 -10.84
C GLN A 70 7.16 -8.57 -9.96
N PRO A 71 5.97 -8.12 -9.52
CA PRO A 71 5.05 -9.00 -8.82
C PRO A 71 4.66 -10.20 -9.70
N PRO A 72 4.84 -11.45 -9.22
CA PRO A 72 4.52 -12.63 -10.02
C PRO A 72 3.00 -12.81 -10.16
N TYR A 73 2.61 -13.66 -11.11
CA TYR A 73 1.21 -13.98 -11.34
C TYR A 73 0.54 -14.56 -10.09
N GLY A 74 -0.67 -14.08 -9.81
CA GLY A 74 -1.43 -14.49 -8.63
C GLY A 74 -0.91 -13.93 -7.31
N SER A 75 0.10 -13.05 -7.35
CA SER A 75 0.58 -12.40 -6.13
C SER A 75 -0.51 -11.55 -5.48
N THR A 76 -0.47 -11.43 -4.16
CA THR A 76 -1.50 -10.74 -3.37
C THR A 76 -0.84 -9.92 -2.27
N ILE A 77 -1.23 -8.65 -2.14
CA ILE A 77 -0.88 -7.80 -1.00
C ILE A 77 -2.06 -7.85 -0.02
N ILE A 78 -1.80 -8.21 1.23
CA ILE A 78 -2.82 -8.38 2.25
C ILE A 78 -2.63 -7.28 3.30
N PHE A 79 -3.65 -6.45 3.47
CA PHE A 79 -3.70 -5.42 4.51
C PHE A 79 -4.62 -5.91 5.63
N GLU A 80 -4.07 -6.07 6.82
CA GLU A 80 -4.84 -6.47 8.00
C GLU A 80 -4.93 -5.33 8.99
N PHE A 81 -6.14 -5.06 9.49
CA PHE A 81 -6.41 -4.07 10.51
C PHE A 81 -6.72 -4.77 11.84
N TRP A 82 -5.92 -4.49 12.86
CA TRP A 82 -5.97 -5.13 14.17
C TRP A 82 -6.39 -4.12 15.22
N SER A 83 -7.47 -4.41 15.96
CA SER A 83 -7.95 -3.53 17.03
C SER A 83 -7.87 -4.20 18.40
N LYS A 84 -7.08 -3.62 19.32
CA LYS A 84 -7.04 -4.03 20.73
C LYS A 84 -8.09 -3.23 21.51
N GLN A 85 -9.34 -3.69 21.47
CA GLN A 85 -10.51 -3.01 22.05
C GLN A 85 -10.31 -2.50 23.49
N LYS A 86 -9.63 -3.28 24.34
CA LYS A 86 -9.38 -2.88 25.75
C LYS A 86 -8.43 -1.68 25.91
N GLN A 87 -7.55 -1.45 24.94
CA GLN A 87 -6.51 -0.42 25.00
C GLN A 87 -6.77 0.73 24.02
N LYS A 88 -7.82 0.65 23.19
CA LYS A 88 -8.09 1.59 22.07
C LYS A 88 -6.85 1.85 21.22
N LYS A 89 -6.12 0.77 20.89
CA LYS A 89 -4.96 0.82 20.02
C LYS A 89 -5.23 -0.03 18.79
N ASP A 90 -5.10 0.62 17.65
CA ASP A 90 -5.31 0.02 16.34
C ASP A 90 -3.99 -0.04 15.58
N TYR A 91 -3.81 -1.12 14.82
CA TYR A 91 -2.58 -1.43 14.12
C TYR A 91 -2.87 -1.95 12.72
N VAL A 92 -1.90 -1.78 11.83
CA VAL A 92 -1.91 -2.31 10.47
C VAL A 92 -0.75 -3.28 10.32
N GLN A 93 -1.03 -4.46 9.77
CA GLN A 93 -0.03 -5.39 9.28
C GLN A 93 -0.16 -5.53 7.77
N LEU A 94 0.97 -5.70 7.11
CA LEU A 94 1.04 -5.82 5.67
C LEU A 94 1.75 -7.13 5.32
N TYR A 95 1.15 -7.93 4.47
CA TYR A 95 1.74 -9.17 3.99
C TYR A 95 1.78 -9.21 2.47
N TYR A 96 2.71 -10.01 1.94
CA TYR A 96 2.85 -10.24 0.51
C TYR A 96 2.95 -11.73 0.23
N LEU A 97 1.96 -12.27 -0.46
CA LEU A 97 1.99 -13.62 -1.01
C LEU A 97 2.46 -13.53 -2.45
N ASN A 98 3.69 -13.95 -2.72
CA ASN A 98 4.31 -13.87 -4.05
C ASN A 98 4.83 -15.22 -4.55
N GLU A 99 4.49 -16.31 -3.88
CA GLU A 99 4.88 -17.66 -4.25
C GLU A 99 3.62 -18.53 -4.34
N THR A 100 3.39 -19.13 -5.50
CA THR A 100 2.19 -19.96 -5.74
C THR A 100 2.24 -21.33 -5.05
N THR A 101 3.41 -21.72 -4.53
CA THR A 101 3.65 -23.03 -3.90
C THR A 101 3.45 -23.04 -2.40
N THR A 102 3.15 -21.88 -1.80
CA THR A 102 2.94 -21.71 -0.37
C THR A 102 1.69 -20.89 -0.11
N GLU A 103 1.06 -21.12 1.04
CA GLU A 103 -0.05 -20.31 1.54
C GLU A 103 0.43 -19.32 2.62
N ILE A 104 1.72 -19.33 2.94
CA ILE A 104 2.33 -18.48 3.98
C ILE A 104 2.85 -17.20 3.32
N PRO A 105 2.26 -16.03 3.61
CA PRO A 105 2.71 -14.77 3.03
C PRO A 105 3.88 -14.17 3.83
N TYR A 106 4.71 -13.37 3.17
CA TYR A 106 5.81 -12.66 3.80
C TYR A 106 5.31 -11.41 4.52
N LEU A 107 5.70 -11.22 5.78
CA LEU A 107 5.45 -9.97 6.49
C LEU A 107 6.27 -8.84 5.86
N LEU A 108 5.62 -7.71 5.56
CA LEU A 108 6.25 -6.53 4.99
C LEU A 108 6.41 -5.43 6.05
N HIS A 109 7.56 -4.76 6.02
CA HIS A 109 7.79 -3.55 6.80
C HIS A 109 7.33 -2.32 6.02
N VAL A 110 6.48 -1.50 6.64
CA VAL A 110 5.99 -0.26 6.06
C VAL A 110 6.95 0.88 6.38
N GLY A 111 7.38 1.61 5.34
CA GLY A 111 8.23 2.79 5.48
C GLY A 111 7.62 3.83 6.43
N GLY A 112 8.43 4.33 7.37
CA GLY A 112 7.98 5.28 8.38
C GLY A 112 7.27 4.67 9.59
N CYS A 113 7.16 3.33 9.66
CA CYS A 113 6.67 2.61 10.84
C CYS A 113 7.80 1.95 11.65
N GLY A 114 9.07 2.27 11.37
CA GLY A 114 10.21 1.55 11.92
C GLY A 114 10.31 0.11 11.39
N ASN A 115 11.04 -0.75 12.10
CA ASN A 115 11.10 -2.19 11.82
C ASN A 115 10.00 -2.96 12.57
N ASP A 116 8.92 -2.28 12.94
CA ASP A 116 7.83 -2.86 13.72
C ASP A 116 6.94 -3.73 12.84
N GLU A 117 6.57 -4.92 13.34
CA GLU A 117 5.62 -5.83 12.69
C GLU A 117 4.18 -5.30 12.73
N PHE A 118 3.88 -4.45 13.72
CA PHE A 118 2.59 -3.82 13.94
C PHE A 118 2.75 -2.31 13.83
N CYS A 119 2.48 -1.76 12.65
CA CYS A 119 2.46 -0.30 12.51
C CYS A 119 1.22 0.26 13.19
N SER A 120 1.36 1.25 14.08
CA SER A 120 0.18 1.92 14.64
C SER A 120 -0.65 2.54 13.51
N PHE A 121 -1.97 2.46 13.60
CA PHE A 121 -2.84 3.00 12.56
C PHE A 121 -2.62 4.52 12.37
N GLU A 122 -2.34 5.25 13.45
CA GLU A 122 -1.97 6.66 13.40
C GLU A 122 -0.70 6.91 12.57
N ASN A 123 0.38 6.15 12.81
CA ASN A 123 1.61 6.30 12.03
C ASN A 123 1.39 5.91 10.58
N PHE A 124 0.69 4.80 10.34
CA PHE A 124 0.33 4.37 8.99
C PHE A 124 -0.41 5.47 8.24
N LYS A 125 -1.44 6.07 8.86
CA LYS A 125 -2.24 7.17 8.32
C LYS A 125 -1.38 8.38 7.96
N ASN A 126 -0.51 8.81 8.88
CA ASN A 126 0.41 9.93 8.69
C ASN A 126 1.41 9.69 7.55
N ASN A 127 1.83 8.44 7.34
CA ASN A 127 2.74 8.07 6.27
C ASN A 127 2.05 8.09 4.91
N ILE A 128 0.85 7.51 4.79
CA ILE A 128 0.12 7.45 3.52
C ILE A 128 -0.51 8.79 3.13
N GLU A 129 -0.82 9.68 4.09
CA GLU A 129 -1.43 10.99 3.80
C GLU A 129 -0.57 11.83 2.86
N LYS A 130 0.76 11.74 3.00
CA LYS A 130 1.74 12.40 2.12
C LYS A 130 1.73 11.86 0.69
N LEU A 131 1.08 10.73 0.46
CA LEU A 131 0.97 10.03 -0.82
C LEU A 131 -0.42 10.18 -1.43
N ILE A 132 -1.39 10.74 -0.72
CA ILE A 132 -2.75 10.95 -1.24
C ILE A 132 -2.80 12.29 -1.99
N PRO A 133 -3.26 12.32 -3.25
CA PRO A 133 -3.52 13.56 -3.97
C PRO A 133 -4.71 14.31 -3.36
N HIS A 134 -4.56 15.63 -3.21
CA HIS A 134 -5.64 16.48 -2.69
C HIS A 134 -6.58 16.89 -3.82
N ASP A 135 -6.02 17.27 -4.95
CA ASP A 135 -6.73 17.63 -6.18
C ASP A 135 -6.08 16.88 -7.35
N LEU A 136 -6.69 15.76 -7.74
CA LEU A 136 -6.15 14.88 -8.76
C LEU A 136 -6.05 15.58 -10.12
N GLU A 137 -7.06 16.34 -10.51
CA GLU A 137 -7.10 16.98 -11.83
C GLU A 137 -6.00 18.02 -11.96
N ASN A 138 -5.84 18.85 -10.93
CA ASN A 138 -4.78 19.84 -10.90
C ASN A 138 -3.39 19.20 -10.82
N GLU A 139 -3.18 18.22 -9.93
CA GLU A 139 -1.89 17.54 -9.79
C GLU A 139 -1.49 16.76 -11.07
N CYS A 140 -2.45 16.21 -11.83
CA CYS A 140 -2.19 15.58 -13.13
C CYS A 140 -1.94 16.58 -14.27
N SER A 141 -2.41 17.82 -14.13
CA SER A 141 -2.29 18.86 -15.16
C SER A 141 -1.00 19.68 -15.04
N GLN A 142 -0.23 19.49 -13.97
CA GLN A 142 1.06 20.15 -13.79
C GLN A 142 2.06 19.60 -14.80
N ARG A 143 2.47 20.44 -15.76
CA ARG A 143 3.66 20.16 -16.57
C ARG A 143 4.87 20.24 -15.64
N VAL A 144 5.47 19.09 -15.35
CA VAL A 144 6.80 19.02 -14.76
C VAL A 144 7.77 19.49 -15.85
N LEU A 145 8.19 20.75 -15.77
CA LEU A 145 9.23 21.35 -16.61
C LEU A 145 10.62 21.01 -16.04
#